data_AF-A0A3E0HEC3-F1
#
_entry.id   AF-A0A3E0HEC3-F1
#
_cell.length_a   1.000
_cell.length_b   1.000
_cell.length_c   1.000
_cell.angle_alpha   90.00
_cell.angle_beta   90.00
_cell.angle_gamma   90.00
#
_symmetry.space_group_name_H-M   'P 1'
#
loop_
_entity.id
_entity.type
_entity.pdbx_description
1 polymer ?
#
loop_
_entity_poly.entity_id
_entity_poly.type
_entity_poly.pdbx_seq_one_letter_code
_entity_poly.pdbx_strand_id
1 'polypeptide(L)' 'MTRPKRKATPLPDVHGRGCPPCDAAREVVEALAATWDPLDNWAEVEIEGIPVERHAVATVAGVLHTHLPVT' A
#
# COMPACT_ATOMS: atom_id res chain seq x y z
N MET A 1 19.29 25.55 1.78
CA MET A 1 17.94 25.64 1.17
C MET A 1 17.14 24.44 1.65
N THR A 2 16.09 24.63 2.45
CA THR A 2 15.30 23.53 3.04
C THR A 2 14.21 23.13 2.04
N ARG A 3 14.18 21.86 1.63
CA ARG A 3 13.13 21.33 0.72
C ARG A 3 11.76 21.56 1.37
N PRO A 4 10.76 22.12 0.65
CA PRO A 4 9.44 22.32 1.23
C PRO A 4 8.86 20.97 1.67
N LYS A 5 8.35 20.91 2.91
CA LYS A 5 7.64 19.74 3.42
C LYS A 5 6.40 19.54 2.53
N ARG A 6 6.36 18.47 1.74
CA ARG A 6 5.12 18.06 1.07
C ARG A 6 4.12 17.71 2.17
N LYS A 7 2.88 18.19 2.06
CA LYS A 7 1.79 17.69 2.91
C LYS A 7 1.71 16.18 2.69
N ALA A 8 1.61 15.41 3.77
CA ALA A 8 1.37 13.98 3.68
C ALA A 8 0.09 13.77 2.85
N THR A 9 0.19 12.99 1.78
CA THR A 9 -0.99 12.57 1.03
C THR A 9 -1.71 11.55 1.90
N PRO A 10 -3.02 11.71 2.15
CA PRO A 10 -3.80 10.69 2.84
C PRO A 10 -3.61 9.33 2.16
N LEU A 11 -3.56 8.27 2.96
CA LEU A 11 -3.57 6.91 2.44
C LEU A 11 -4.77 6.69 1.53
N PRO A 12 -4.59 6.09 0.35
CA PRO A 12 -5.71 5.63 -0.47
C PRO A 12 -6.58 4.65 0.31
N ASP A 13 -7.90 4.78 0.19
CA ASP A 13 -8.83 3.80 0.75
C ASP A 13 -8.69 2.47 0.00
N VAL A 14 -8.49 1.39 0.75
CA VAL A 14 -8.47 0.04 0.19
C VAL A 14 -9.87 -0.56 0.37
N HIS A 15 -10.58 -0.76 -0.73
CA HIS A 15 -11.89 -1.41 -0.72
C HIS A 15 -11.78 -2.83 -0.16
N GLY A 16 -12.89 -3.39 0.34
CA GLY A 16 -12.97 -4.79 0.75
C GLY A 16 -12.74 -5.78 -0.40
N ARG A 17 -13.16 -7.03 -0.23
CA ARG A 17 -13.12 -8.02 -1.33
C ARG A 17 -14.07 -7.63 -2.46
N GLY A 18 -13.73 -7.99 -3.70
CA GLY A 18 -14.57 -7.73 -4.87
C GLY A 18 -14.20 -6.45 -5.64
N CYS A 19 -13.04 -5.86 -5.32
CA CYS A 19 -12.44 -4.77 -6.08
C CYS A 19 -11.13 -5.29 -6.70
N PRO A 20 -11.09 -5.63 -8.00
CA PRO A 20 -9.94 -6.30 -8.61
C PRO A 20 -8.60 -5.58 -8.38
N PRO A 21 -8.49 -4.24 -8.47
CA PRO A 21 -7.25 -3.54 -8.14
C PRO A 21 -6.82 -3.67 -6.67
N CYS A 22 -7.76 -3.63 -5.72
CA CYS A 22 -7.44 -3.80 -4.30
C CYS A 22 -7.08 -5.24 -3.95
N ASP A 23 -7.74 -6.22 -4.58
CA ASP A 23 -7.44 -7.64 -4.39
C ASP A 23 -6.03 -7.95 -4.95
N ALA A 24 -5.72 -7.50 -6.17
CA ALA A 24 -4.38 -7.61 -6.75
C ALA A 24 -3.31 -6.88 -5.93
N ALA A 25 -3.64 -5.73 -5.32
CA ALA A 25 -2.71 -5.03 -4.45
C ALA A 25 -2.30 -5.84 -3.21
N ARG A 26 -3.25 -6.58 -2.61
CA ARG A 26 -2.97 -7.48 -1.48
C ARG A 26 -2.03 -8.60 -1.91
N GLU A 27 -2.32 -9.25 -3.04
CA GLU A 27 -1.49 -10.34 -3.58
C GLU A 27 -0.07 -9.88 -3.91
N VAL A 28 0.07 -8.69 -4.51
CA VAL A 28 1.40 -8.11 -4.81
C VAL A 28 2.18 -7.82 -3.53
N VAL A 29 1.53 -7.23 -2.52
CA VAL A 29 2.20 -6.91 -1.25
C VAL A 29 2.58 -8.18 -0.49
N GLU A 30 1.73 -9.21 -0.50
CA GLU A 30 2.07 -10.52 0.07
C GLU A 30 3.31 -11.12 -0.60
N ALA A 31 3.40 -11.09 -1.93
CA ALA A 31 4.57 -11.57 -2.66
C ALA A 31 5.84 -10.74 -2.37
N LEU A 32 5.69 -9.42 -2.23
CA LEU A 32 6.80 -8.53 -1.86
C LEU A 32 7.27 -8.80 -0.43
N ALA A 33 6.36 -8.92 0.54
CA ALA A 33 6.69 -9.19 1.93
C ALA A 33 7.43 -10.52 2.08
N ALA A 34 6.97 -11.57 1.39
CA ALA A 34 7.64 -12.87 1.38
C ALA A 34 9.11 -12.81 0.89
N THR A 35 9.46 -11.81 0.08
CA THR A 35 10.82 -11.63 -0.46
C THR A 35 11.66 -10.63 0.34
N TRP A 36 11.05 -9.53 0.77
CA TRP A 36 11.75 -8.34 1.28
C TRP A 36 11.53 -8.09 2.77
N ASP A 37 10.60 -8.80 3.40
CA ASP A 37 10.29 -8.69 4.82
C ASP A 37 10.22 -10.06 5.51
N PRO A 38 11.32 -10.84 5.53
CA PRO A 38 11.33 -12.19 6.07
C PRO A 38 11.10 -12.27 7.59
N LEU A 39 11.08 -11.13 8.28
CA LEU A 39 10.86 -11.03 9.72
C LEU A 39 9.50 -10.40 10.06
N ASP A 40 8.63 -10.18 9.07
CA ASP A 40 7.29 -9.60 9.28
C ASP A 40 7.31 -8.20 9.94
N ASN A 41 8.36 -7.42 9.69
CA ASN A 41 8.48 -6.08 10.28
C ASN A 41 7.42 -5.13 9.74
N TRP A 42 6.87 -5.36 8.55
CA TRP A 42 5.89 -4.48 7.91
C TRP A 42 4.55 -4.51 8.66
N ALA A 43 4.24 -5.62 9.32
CA ALA A 43 3.08 -5.74 10.20
C ALA A 43 3.31 -5.06 11.57
N GLU A 44 4.56 -4.98 12.04
CA GLU A 44 4.92 -4.44 13.36
C GLU A 44 5.26 -2.94 13.36
N VAL A 45 5.88 -2.45 12.28
CA VAL A 45 6.34 -1.07 12.18
C VAL A 45 5.21 -0.18 11.65
N GLU A 46 5.01 0.96 12.29
CA GLU A 46 3.97 1.90 11.94
C GLU A 46 4.52 3.20 11.33
N ILE A 47 3.81 3.73 10.33
CA ILE A 47 3.95 5.09 9.83
C ILE A 47 2.67 5.83 10.21
N GLU A 48 2.80 6.87 11.03
CA GLU A 48 1.65 7.67 11.50
C GLU A 48 0.54 6.83 12.17
N GLY A 49 0.92 5.79 12.93
CA GLY A 49 -0.02 4.91 13.65
C GLY A 49 -0.70 3.86 12.77
N ILE A 50 -0.18 3.63 11.57
CA ILE A 50 -0.72 2.64 10.61
C ILE A 50 0.44 1.71 10.19
N PRO A 51 0.25 0.37 10.26
CA PRO A 51 1.28 -0.58 9.83
C PRO A 51 1.78 -0.32 8.42
N VAL A 52 3.10 -0.48 8.21
CA VAL A 52 3.76 -0.31 6.91
C VAL A 52 3.12 -1.19 5.83
N GLU A 53 2.69 -2.40 6.19
CA GLU A 53 1.96 -3.29 5.29
C GLU A 53 0.70 -2.62 4.71
N ARG A 54 -0.09 -1.93 5.56
CA ARG A 54 -1.30 -1.21 5.09
C ARG A 54 -0.94 -0.05 4.18
N HIS A 55 0.16 0.66 4.45
CA HIS A 55 0.67 1.70 3.56
C HIS A 55 1.06 1.13 2.20
N ALA A 56 1.72 -0.04 2.17
CA ALA A 56 2.10 -0.71 0.95
C ALA A 56 0.86 -1.10 0.12
N VAL A 57 -0.13 -1.76 0.74
CA VAL A 57 -1.36 -2.18 0.05
C VAL A 57 -2.10 -0.97 -0.53
N ALA A 58 -2.27 0.09 0.25
CA ALA A 58 -2.93 1.31 -0.21
C ALA A 58 -2.19 1.97 -1.38
N THR A 59 -0.86 2.02 -1.31
CA THR A 59 -0.03 2.60 -2.37
C THR A 59 -0.16 1.81 -3.66
N VAL A 60 -0.03 0.47 -3.61
CA VAL A 60 -0.17 -0.40 -4.78
C VAL A 60 -1.59 -0.31 -5.34
N ALA A 61 -2.62 -0.34 -4.48
CA ALA A 61 -4.01 -0.18 -4.90
C ALA A 61 -4.25 1.14 -5.64
N GLY A 62 -3.71 2.26 -5.15
CA GLY A 62 -3.80 3.57 -5.82
C GLY A 62 -3.14 3.60 -7.20
N VAL A 63 -1.97 2.96 -7.33
CA VAL A 63 -1.29 2.80 -8.63
C VAL A 63 -2.13 1.95 -9.58
N LEU A 64 -2.63 0.81 -9.12
CA LEU A 64 -3.43 -0.11 -9.93
C LEU A 64 -4.75 0.52 -10.38
N HIS A 65 -5.42 1.28 -9.51
CA HIS A 65 -6.61 2.04 -9.90
C HIS A 65 -6.33 3.11 -10.97
N THR A 66 -5.10 3.65 -11.01
CA THR A 66 -4.72 4.65 -12.01
C THR A 66 -4.38 4.03 -13.36
N HIS A 67 -3.89 2.78 -13.38
CA HIS A 67 -3.28 2.17 -14.56
C HIS A 67 -4.01 0.94 -15.11
N LEU A 68 -4.90 0.31 -14.34
CA LEU A 68 -5.71 -0.81 -14.83
C LEU A 68 -7.08 -0.31 -15.29
N PRO A 69 -7.52 -0.63 -16.51
CA PRO A 69 -8.91 -0.39 -16.91
C PRO A 69 -9.83 -1.23 -16.03
N VAL A 70 -10.85 -0.59 -15.45
CA VAL A 70 -11.94 -1.30 -14.77
C VAL A 70 -12.79 -1.95 -15.87
N THR A 71 -12.54 -3.23 -16.14
CA THR A 71 -13.29 -4.03 -17.11
C THR A 71 -14.59 -4.55 -16.53
#